data_AF-A0A838WKK1-F1
#
_entry.id   AF-A0A838WKK1-F1
#
_cell.length_a   1.000
_cell.length_b   1.000
_cell.length_c   1.000
_cell.angle_alpha   90.00
_cell.angle_beta   90.00
_cell.angle_gamma   90.00
#
_symmetry.space_group_name_H-M   'P 1'
#
loop_
_entity.id
_entity.type
_entity.pdbx_description
1 polymer ?
#
loop_
_entity_poly.entity_id
_entity_poly.type
_entity_poly.pdbx_seq_one_letter_code
_entity_poly.pdbx_strand_id
1 'polypeptide(L)'
;MPRVALALLSGLLAFGLAACDATMNPLTTNGIDDVNASKGNSKKSITISPRNPRIDALDGEVQLEATVVNGGGKVMSDPSVKWVSLDPEVATVNKSGRVTAVGVGEAKITATAQGESDVVTVTVQQVIVAVEVSPSYAFLEIPETQQLSAVGWDANDNPVPTASFTWSSTKPGVARVDSNGMVTAVTAGEAEITATANGGAKASSAIAVGERGVPPSDPPPGEWNRVLADTSIVGDVVVPDGEAWLIGANVRVRGNVRTVNGIIALRSGSSLTFVGGDPAKYVGGGMHFVPGTHDNDYGLWIGGMGANGKLDISCTPKTGWNRTGVNPTWAAGDEYWIAPTVVKDYLPKRWSPGQSIPRIDPRVPAAEVANVTRDCEIVGAPTGHIHIHSTSPSRIEYVRLEGLGVTLLDGDKRFTSGRYAIHLHHMGSASRGMVIRGVAAVGSRGRVYVPHISHGITFEDNVSVNSWNSAFWWDPGDRSDDITVDRLLVLGIRMPESVATAESEQIGRGAVLDGGAGVSIRNSAVAGVRGRPSSDGFFWPVRATRPAGWVFEDNVAHNNEGAGVRFYLRTSHEHEMHRTTTYRNGVNGIRTGQYFNVSHWTGATLIDDVFMLGTRSGKRDG
;
A
#
# COMPACT_ATOMS: atom_id res chain seq x y z
N MET A 1 6.69 6.36 -49.70
CA MET A 1 7.51 5.94 -50.85
C MET A 1 8.83 6.70 -50.80
N PRO A 2 9.99 6.10 -51.12
CA PRO A 2 10.53 4.81 -50.65
C PRO A 2 11.92 5.02 -49.96
N ARG A 3 12.22 4.43 -48.78
CA ARG A 3 12.85 3.10 -48.53
C ARG A 3 13.88 2.64 -49.58
N VAL A 4 15.17 2.67 -49.20
CA VAL A 4 16.27 1.99 -49.90
C VAL A 4 16.70 0.79 -49.06
N ALA A 5 16.65 -0.39 -49.68
CA ALA A 5 17.14 -1.67 -49.17
C ALA A 5 18.54 -1.96 -49.73
N LEU A 6 19.44 -2.50 -48.91
CA LEU A 6 20.77 -2.95 -49.33
C LEU A 6 20.76 -4.48 -49.44
N ALA A 7 20.99 -4.98 -50.65
CA ALA A 7 20.99 -6.40 -51.00
C ALA A 7 22.38 -7.03 -50.78
N LEU A 8 22.35 -8.26 -50.25
CA LEU A 8 23.46 -9.20 -50.17
C LEU A 8 23.81 -9.76 -51.56
N LEU A 9 25.11 -9.81 -51.88
CA LEU A 9 25.64 -10.49 -53.06
C LEU A 9 26.22 -11.85 -52.64
N SER A 10 25.62 -12.93 -53.12
CA SER A 10 26.19 -14.28 -53.13
C SER A 10 26.70 -14.60 -54.54
N GLY A 11 27.93 -15.10 -54.64
CA GLY A 11 28.54 -15.53 -55.89
C GLY A 11 29.17 -16.91 -55.71
N LEU A 12 28.62 -17.90 -56.41
CA LEU A 12 29.17 -19.25 -56.54
C LEU A 12 29.00 -19.66 -58.01
N LEU A 13 30.09 -19.94 -58.72
CA LEU A 13 30.08 -20.83 -59.88
C LEU A 13 31.51 -21.27 -60.24
N ALA A 14 31.67 -22.58 -60.27
CA ALA A 14 32.84 -23.34 -60.74
C ALA A 14 32.87 -23.39 -62.27
N PHE A 15 34.04 -23.71 -62.86
CA PHE A 15 34.24 -24.71 -63.93
C PHE A 15 35.71 -24.74 -64.38
N GLY A 16 36.21 -25.93 -64.74
CA GLY A 16 37.33 -26.08 -65.68
C GLY A 16 38.43 -27.06 -65.26
N LEU A 17 38.30 -28.32 -65.66
CA LEU A 17 39.33 -29.37 -65.60
C LEU A 17 39.83 -29.67 -67.03
N ALA A 18 41.09 -30.15 -67.12
CA ALA A 18 41.77 -30.93 -68.18
C ALA A 18 42.98 -30.20 -68.81
N ALA A 19 44.11 -30.84 -69.17
CA ALA A 19 44.76 -32.13 -68.90
C ALA A 19 46.13 -32.13 -69.65
N CYS A 20 46.98 -33.13 -69.38
CA CYS A 20 48.12 -33.69 -70.16
C CYS A 20 49.41 -33.71 -69.29
N ASP A 21 49.87 -34.81 -68.69
CA ASP A 21 50.15 -36.21 -69.08
C ASP A 21 51.60 -36.45 -69.56
N ALA A 22 52.06 -37.65 -69.21
CA ALA A 22 53.29 -38.38 -69.54
C ALA A 22 54.47 -38.15 -68.56
N THR A 23 55.03 -39.16 -67.89
CA THR A 23 55.19 -40.57 -68.30
C THR A 23 55.43 -41.54 -67.13
N MET A 24 54.96 -42.78 -67.34
CA MET A 24 55.51 -44.10 -66.95
C MET A 24 54.67 -44.95 -65.99
N ASN A 25 54.37 -46.16 -66.49
CA ASN A 25 53.67 -47.29 -65.88
C ASN A 25 54.55 -48.53 -66.17
N PRO A 26 54.28 -49.75 -65.65
CA PRO A 26 53.83 -50.19 -64.33
C PRO A 26 54.76 -51.29 -63.75
N LEU A 27 54.67 -51.63 -62.46
CA LEU A 27 55.15 -52.94 -61.97
C LEU A 27 54.20 -53.50 -60.90
N THR A 28 53.90 -54.78 -61.06
CA THR A 28 52.88 -55.59 -60.39
C THR A 28 53.36 -56.23 -59.07
N THR A 29 52.45 -56.25 -58.09
CA THR A 29 52.23 -57.18 -56.96
C THR A 29 53.32 -58.19 -56.55
N ASN A 30 53.77 -58.13 -55.28
CA ASN A 30 53.51 -59.14 -54.23
C ASN A 30 54.32 -58.87 -52.96
N GLY A 31 53.63 -58.88 -51.80
CA GLY A 31 54.14 -59.55 -50.60
C GLY A 31 54.75 -58.69 -49.48
N ILE A 32 54.11 -58.87 -48.30
CA ILE A 32 54.64 -58.88 -46.94
C ILE A 32 54.48 -57.57 -46.14
N ASP A 33 53.77 -57.75 -45.02
CA ASP A 33 53.48 -56.85 -43.93
C ASP A 33 54.69 -56.02 -43.47
N ASP A 34 54.48 -54.73 -43.24
CA ASP A 34 54.98 -54.12 -42.01
C ASP A 34 54.14 -52.92 -41.56
N VAL A 35 53.92 -52.94 -40.25
CA VAL A 35 53.08 -52.05 -39.45
C VAL A 35 53.76 -50.69 -39.30
N ASN A 36 53.16 -49.61 -39.81
CA ASN A 36 53.03 -48.33 -39.09
C ASN A 36 52.34 -47.27 -39.99
N ALA A 37 51.01 -47.35 -40.07
CA ALA A 37 50.25 -46.12 -40.23
C ALA A 37 50.38 -45.35 -38.90
N SER A 38 51.13 -44.25 -38.93
CA SER A 38 51.19 -43.28 -37.84
C SER A 38 49.76 -42.94 -37.41
N LYS A 39 49.34 -43.46 -36.24
CA LYS A 39 48.14 -43.02 -35.54
C LYS A 39 48.28 -41.50 -35.38
N GLY A 40 47.51 -40.75 -36.17
CA GLY A 40 47.24 -39.36 -35.86
C GLY A 40 46.68 -39.34 -34.44
N ASN A 41 47.43 -38.76 -33.51
CA ASN A 41 47.04 -38.64 -32.12
C ASN A 41 45.91 -37.61 -32.06
N SER A 42 44.68 -38.01 -32.37
CA SER A 42 43.51 -37.14 -32.33
C SER A 42 43.25 -36.74 -30.88
N LYS A 43 43.50 -35.46 -30.58
CA LYS A 43 43.39 -34.88 -29.24
C LYS A 43 41.93 -34.87 -28.78
N LYS A 44 41.67 -35.37 -27.58
CA LYS A 44 40.38 -35.19 -26.90
C LYS A 44 40.17 -33.70 -26.60
N SER A 45 38.93 -33.24 -26.66
CA SER A 45 38.62 -31.86 -26.26
C SER A 45 37.20 -31.72 -25.75
N ILE A 46 36.98 -30.71 -24.93
CA ILE A 46 35.66 -30.20 -24.55
C ILE A 46 35.65 -28.70 -24.84
N THR A 47 34.53 -28.17 -25.31
CA THR A 47 34.36 -26.74 -25.61
C THR A 47 32.99 -26.28 -25.15
N ILE A 48 32.94 -25.24 -24.32
CA ILE A 48 31.71 -24.63 -23.79
C ILE A 48 31.24 -23.50 -24.70
N SER A 49 29.94 -23.42 -24.95
CA SER A 49 29.26 -22.30 -25.64
C SER A 49 27.93 -21.94 -24.95
N PRO A 50 27.47 -20.68 -25.02
CA PRO A 50 28.18 -19.50 -25.53
C PRO A 50 29.40 -19.13 -24.67
N ARG A 51 30.34 -18.37 -25.24
CA ARG A 51 31.47 -17.80 -24.48
C ARG A 51 31.06 -16.47 -23.87
N ASN A 52 31.45 -16.25 -22.61
CA ASN A 52 31.21 -15.01 -21.86
C ASN A 52 29.74 -14.55 -21.83
N PRO A 53 28.78 -15.42 -21.48
CA PRO A 53 27.38 -15.00 -21.35
C PRO A 53 27.22 -13.97 -20.23
N ARG A 54 26.22 -13.11 -20.41
CA ARG A 54 25.79 -12.12 -19.43
C ARG A 54 24.38 -12.44 -18.94
N ILE A 55 24.16 -12.28 -17.64
CA ILE A 55 22.84 -12.36 -17.01
C ILE A 55 22.59 -11.00 -16.35
N ASP A 56 21.51 -10.33 -16.74
CA ASP A 56 21.22 -8.93 -16.39
C ASP A 56 20.23 -8.78 -15.21
N ALA A 57 19.87 -9.89 -14.55
CA ALA A 57 19.00 -9.93 -13.37
C ALA A 57 19.40 -11.10 -12.45
N LEU A 58 19.17 -10.95 -11.15
CA LEU A 58 19.26 -12.09 -10.23
C LEU A 58 18.15 -13.11 -10.54
N ASP A 59 18.39 -14.39 -10.26
CA ASP A 59 17.55 -15.52 -10.67
C ASP A 59 17.40 -15.70 -12.20
N GLY A 60 18.08 -14.86 -12.99
CA GLY A 60 18.18 -15.03 -14.44
C GLY A 60 18.98 -16.27 -14.79
N GLU A 61 18.67 -16.86 -15.94
CA GLU A 61 19.29 -18.11 -16.38
C GLU A 61 19.93 -18.01 -17.75
N VAL A 62 21.02 -18.76 -17.94
CA VAL A 62 21.59 -19.03 -19.26
C VAL A 62 21.90 -20.51 -19.41
N GLN A 63 21.63 -21.05 -20.60
CA GLN A 63 21.98 -22.43 -20.92
C GLN A 63 23.39 -22.47 -21.52
N LEU A 64 24.26 -23.29 -20.92
CA LEU A 64 25.55 -23.65 -21.50
C LEU A 64 25.47 -25.02 -22.16
N GLU A 65 26.19 -25.17 -23.27
CA GLU A 65 26.34 -26.41 -24.01
C GLU A 65 27.82 -26.79 -24.07
N ALA A 66 28.11 -28.09 -23.99
CA ALA A 66 29.47 -28.62 -24.09
C ALA A 66 29.59 -29.55 -25.30
N THR A 67 30.46 -29.19 -26.25
CA THR A 67 30.83 -30.06 -27.38
C THR A 67 32.03 -30.90 -26.99
N VAL A 68 31.90 -32.24 -27.00
CA VAL A 68 32.97 -33.18 -26.58
C VAL A 68 33.46 -34.01 -27.77
N VAL A 69 34.78 -34.02 -27.98
CA VAL A 69 35.48 -34.81 -29.01
C VAL A 69 36.27 -35.92 -28.34
N ASN A 70 36.07 -37.16 -28.80
CA ASN A 70 36.76 -38.33 -28.25
C ASN A 70 38.20 -38.48 -28.81
N GLY A 71 38.95 -39.46 -28.31
CA GLY A 71 40.34 -39.71 -28.74
C GLY A 71 40.50 -40.17 -30.20
N GLY A 72 39.39 -40.46 -30.89
CA GLY A 72 39.34 -40.73 -32.32
C GLY A 72 38.96 -39.51 -33.18
N GLY A 73 38.85 -38.32 -32.58
CA GLY A 73 38.53 -37.07 -33.29
C GLY A 73 37.05 -36.88 -33.63
N LYS A 74 36.14 -37.71 -33.10
CA LYS A 74 34.70 -37.64 -33.37
C LYS A 74 33.93 -36.93 -32.25
N VAL A 75 32.99 -36.04 -32.62
CA VAL A 75 32.02 -35.42 -31.70
C VAL A 75 31.07 -36.46 -31.13
N MET A 76 30.86 -36.44 -29.82
CA MET A 76 29.96 -37.34 -29.11
C MET A 76 28.51 -36.81 -29.11
N SER A 77 27.52 -37.68 -29.33
CA SER A 77 26.11 -37.31 -29.39
C SER A 77 25.42 -37.18 -28.03
N ASP A 78 25.96 -37.80 -26.99
CA ASP A 78 25.44 -37.72 -25.60
C ASP A 78 26.58 -37.92 -24.58
N PRO A 79 27.53 -36.97 -24.48
CA PRO A 79 28.63 -37.09 -23.54
C PRO A 79 28.15 -36.90 -22.09
N SER A 80 28.61 -37.75 -21.17
CA SER A 80 28.47 -37.47 -19.74
C SER A 80 29.40 -36.32 -19.34
N VAL A 81 28.83 -35.14 -19.13
CA VAL A 81 29.54 -33.91 -18.76
C VAL A 81 29.28 -33.60 -17.29
N LYS A 82 30.35 -33.36 -16.53
CA LYS A 82 30.26 -32.85 -15.16
C LYS A 82 30.41 -31.33 -15.17
N TRP A 83 29.35 -30.64 -14.74
CA TRP A 83 29.33 -29.19 -14.56
C TRP A 83 29.62 -28.81 -13.11
N VAL A 84 30.45 -27.78 -12.91
CA VAL A 84 30.78 -27.22 -11.59
C VAL A 84 30.89 -25.69 -11.71
N SER A 85 30.27 -24.97 -10.80
CA SER A 85 30.58 -23.54 -10.58
C SER A 85 31.68 -23.44 -9.54
N LEU A 86 32.71 -22.66 -9.83
CA LEU A 86 33.75 -22.32 -8.86
C LEU A 86 33.35 -21.16 -7.95
N ASP A 87 32.30 -20.42 -8.32
CA ASP A 87 31.82 -19.22 -7.63
C ASP A 87 30.29 -19.31 -7.40
N PRO A 88 29.82 -20.28 -6.58
CA PRO A 88 28.37 -20.55 -6.42
C PRO A 88 27.58 -19.41 -5.79
N GLU A 89 28.23 -18.51 -5.03
CA GLU A 89 27.62 -17.29 -4.48
C GLU A 89 27.31 -16.24 -5.59
N VAL A 90 27.93 -16.37 -6.76
CA VAL A 90 27.68 -15.50 -7.92
C VAL A 90 26.75 -16.20 -8.93
N ALA A 91 27.04 -17.45 -9.29
CA ALA A 91 26.16 -18.25 -10.14
C ALA A 91 26.28 -19.75 -9.86
N THR A 92 25.17 -20.46 -9.86
CA THR A 92 25.14 -21.93 -9.75
C THR A 92 24.95 -22.58 -11.11
N VAL A 93 25.36 -23.84 -11.28
CA VAL A 93 25.14 -24.61 -12.50
C VAL A 93 24.59 -25.99 -12.17
N ASN A 94 23.54 -26.42 -12.87
CA ASN A 94 22.95 -27.74 -12.67
C ASN A 94 23.60 -28.81 -13.57
N LYS A 95 23.14 -30.06 -13.47
CA LYS A 95 23.68 -31.20 -14.24
C LYS A 95 23.46 -31.07 -15.76
N SER A 96 22.51 -30.27 -16.21
CA SER A 96 22.24 -30.02 -17.63
C SER A 96 22.99 -28.81 -18.18
N GLY A 97 23.86 -28.16 -17.41
CA GLY A 97 24.57 -26.95 -17.85
C GLY A 97 23.73 -25.66 -17.79
N ARG A 98 22.56 -25.69 -17.13
CA ARG A 98 21.78 -24.47 -16.86
C ARG A 98 22.44 -23.72 -15.71
N VAL A 99 22.83 -22.49 -15.98
CA VAL A 99 23.44 -21.58 -15.01
C VAL A 99 22.36 -20.61 -14.51
N THR A 100 22.28 -20.43 -13.20
CA THR A 100 21.34 -19.52 -12.53
C THR A 100 22.12 -18.50 -11.71
N ALA A 101 21.84 -17.21 -11.91
CA ALA A 101 22.46 -16.11 -11.19
C ALA A 101 22.03 -16.08 -9.71
N VAL A 102 22.98 -15.83 -8.80
CA VAL A 102 22.76 -15.73 -7.35
C VAL A 102 23.23 -14.38 -6.81
N GLY A 103 24.35 -13.86 -7.32
CA GLY A 103 24.93 -12.59 -6.91
C GLY A 103 25.64 -11.87 -8.06
N VAL A 104 25.80 -10.55 -7.93
CA VAL A 104 26.50 -9.72 -8.93
C VAL A 104 28.00 -10.02 -8.91
N GLY A 105 28.59 -10.23 -10.09
CA GLY A 105 30.02 -10.51 -10.23
C GLY A 105 30.36 -11.38 -11.43
N GLU A 106 31.57 -11.94 -11.44
CA GLU A 106 31.99 -12.93 -12.43
C GLU A 106 32.09 -14.32 -11.79
N ALA A 107 31.51 -15.34 -12.44
CA ALA A 107 31.58 -16.73 -12.03
C ALA A 107 32.29 -17.59 -13.07
N LYS A 108 33.19 -18.46 -12.64
CA LYS A 108 33.83 -19.45 -13.52
C LYS A 108 33.07 -20.77 -13.50
N ILE A 109 32.54 -21.16 -14.65
CA ILE A 109 31.85 -22.43 -14.84
C ILE A 109 32.76 -23.40 -15.58
N THR A 110 32.98 -24.57 -14.98
CA THR A 110 33.83 -25.63 -15.53
C THR A 110 32.96 -26.79 -16.03
N ALA A 111 33.28 -27.29 -17.22
CA ALA A 111 32.74 -28.53 -17.76
C ALA A 111 33.88 -29.54 -17.92
N THR A 112 33.69 -30.75 -17.41
CA THR A 112 34.68 -31.84 -17.52
C THR A 112 34.05 -33.07 -18.18
N ALA A 113 34.74 -33.61 -19.19
CA ALA A 113 34.37 -34.87 -19.85
C ALA A 113 35.61 -35.55 -20.44
N GLN A 114 35.64 -36.88 -20.44
CA GLN A 114 36.73 -37.69 -21.04
C GLN A 114 38.16 -37.39 -20.51
N GLY A 115 38.27 -36.78 -19.33
CA GLY A 115 39.55 -36.37 -18.72
C GLY A 115 40.00 -34.95 -19.10
N GLU A 116 39.25 -34.27 -19.96
CA GLU A 116 39.51 -32.89 -20.39
C GLU A 116 38.56 -31.92 -19.67
N SER A 117 38.97 -30.67 -19.53
CA SER A 117 38.15 -29.60 -18.95
C SER A 117 38.22 -28.33 -19.78
N ASP A 118 37.12 -27.58 -19.78
CA ASP A 118 37.04 -26.22 -20.31
C ASP A 118 36.34 -25.34 -19.27
N VAL A 119 36.67 -24.04 -19.31
CA VAL A 119 36.16 -23.04 -18.37
C VAL A 119 35.59 -21.87 -19.15
N VAL A 120 34.40 -21.41 -18.76
CA VAL A 120 33.80 -20.17 -19.25
C VAL A 120 33.56 -19.22 -18.09
N THR A 121 33.71 -17.93 -18.33
CA THR A 121 33.34 -16.89 -17.37
C THR A 121 31.91 -16.45 -17.66
N VAL A 122 31.06 -16.38 -16.64
CA VAL A 122 29.70 -15.85 -16.70
C VAL A 122 29.68 -14.54 -15.92
N THR A 123 29.23 -13.45 -16.54
CA THR A 123 29.12 -12.16 -15.85
C THR A 123 27.68 -11.93 -15.44
N VAL A 124 27.44 -11.71 -14.15
CA VAL A 124 26.14 -11.37 -13.58
C VAL A 124 26.15 -9.90 -13.18
N GLN A 125 25.17 -9.14 -13.66
CA GLN A 125 24.90 -7.77 -13.29
C GLN A 125 23.40 -7.58 -13.09
N GLN A 126 22.98 -6.53 -12.38
CA GLN A 126 21.56 -6.16 -12.31
C GLN A 126 21.34 -4.90 -13.16
N VAL A 127 20.50 -5.01 -14.19
CA VAL A 127 20.05 -3.89 -15.00
C VAL A 127 18.71 -3.43 -14.47
N ILE A 128 18.62 -2.15 -14.08
CA ILE A 128 17.38 -1.56 -13.56
C ILE A 128 16.41 -1.37 -14.73
N VAL A 129 15.26 -2.04 -14.66
CA VAL A 129 14.18 -1.91 -15.66
C VAL A 129 12.97 -1.15 -15.12
N ALA A 130 12.83 -1.07 -13.78
CA ALA A 130 11.76 -0.34 -13.13
C ALA A 130 12.27 0.44 -11.92
N VAL A 131 11.57 1.53 -11.58
CA VAL A 131 11.83 2.35 -10.39
C VAL A 131 10.51 2.50 -9.63
N GLU A 132 10.57 2.45 -8.31
CA GLU A 132 9.47 2.82 -7.42
C GLU A 132 9.91 4.05 -6.61
N VAL A 133 9.04 5.07 -6.52
CA VAL A 133 9.24 6.25 -5.67
C VAL A 133 8.18 6.25 -4.57
N SER A 134 8.60 6.49 -3.32
CA SER A 134 7.72 6.55 -2.15
C SER A 134 7.94 7.81 -1.31
N PRO A 135 6.86 8.50 -0.88
CA PRO A 135 5.50 8.30 -1.35
C PRO A 135 5.33 8.72 -2.83
N SER A 136 4.37 8.12 -3.54
CA SER A 136 4.05 8.45 -4.94
C SER A 136 3.20 9.72 -5.07
N TYR A 137 2.70 10.24 -3.96
CA TYR A 137 2.08 11.56 -3.84
C TYR A 137 2.44 12.22 -2.51
N ALA A 138 2.37 13.53 -2.38
CA ALA A 138 2.34 14.18 -1.08
C ALA A 138 1.62 15.53 -1.18
N PHE A 139 0.87 15.88 -0.14
CA PHE A 139 0.43 17.25 0.06
C PHE A 139 1.28 17.91 1.15
N LEU A 140 1.83 19.08 0.87
CA LEU A 140 2.69 19.83 1.79
C LEU A 140 2.15 21.23 2.01
N GLU A 141 2.04 21.64 3.27
CA GLU A 141 1.79 23.04 3.59
C GLU A 141 3.10 23.81 3.60
N ILE A 142 3.17 25.03 3.09
CA ILE A 142 4.41 25.81 3.12
C ILE A 142 4.80 26.11 4.58
N PRO A 143 6.07 25.93 5.01
CA PRO A 143 7.26 25.48 4.27
C PRO A 143 7.68 24.03 4.61
N GLU A 144 6.72 23.11 4.73
CA GLU A 144 6.96 21.71 5.04
C GLU A 144 7.88 21.03 4.03
N THR A 145 8.51 19.96 4.50
CA THR A 145 9.41 19.14 3.72
C THR A 145 8.94 17.69 3.72
N GLN A 146 9.14 16.99 2.61
CA GLN A 146 8.87 15.56 2.47
C GLN A 146 10.10 14.85 1.92
N GLN A 147 10.59 13.86 2.66
CA GLN A 147 11.63 12.96 2.15
C GLN A 147 10.98 11.94 1.20
N LEU A 148 11.44 11.90 -0.04
CA LEU A 148 11.13 10.82 -0.97
C LEU A 148 12.24 9.76 -0.92
N SER A 149 11.89 8.49 -1.12
CA SER A 149 12.82 7.39 -1.35
C SER A 149 12.56 6.77 -2.72
N ALA A 150 13.58 6.13 -3.30
CA ALA A 150 13.46 5.41 -4.55
C ALA A 150 14.16 4.04 -4.47
N VAL A 151 13.56 3.03 -5.11
CA VAL A 151 14.11 1.67 -5.23
C VAL A 151 14.12 1.28 -6.71
N GLY A 152 15.23 0.71 -7.17
CA GLY A 152 15.38 0.19 -8.54
C GLY A 152 15.20 -1.31 -8.54
N TRP A 153 14.57 -1.84 -9.58
CA TRP A 153 14.25 -3.26 -9.73
C TRP A 153 14.80 -3.81 -11.05
N ASP A 154 15.35 -5.02 -11.02
CA ASP A 154 15.74 -5.74 -12.23
C ASP A 154 14.56 -6.47 -12.90
N ALA A 155 14.81 -7.14 -14.01
CA ALA A 155 13.75 -7.79 -14.81
C ALA A 155 13.04 -8.97 -14.12
N ASN A 156 13.56 -9.43 -12.98
CA ASN A 156 12.98 -10.52 -12.18
C ASN A 156 12.46 -10.01 -10.83
N ASP A 157 12.17 -8.71 -10.71
CA ASP A 157 11.64 -8.06 -9.50
C ASP A 157 12.58 -8.16 -8.29
N ASN A 158 13.88 -8.34 -8.51
CA ASN A 158 14.87 -8.26 -7.44
C ASN A 158 15.31 -6.79 -7.25
N PRO A 159 15.39 -6.29 -6.01
CA PRO A 159 15.85 -4.93 -5.75
C PRO A 159 17.32 -4.80 -6.14
N VAL A 160 17.72 -3.61 -6.60
CA VAL A 160 19.09 -3.28 -6.99
C VAL A 160 19.67 -2.30 -5.96
N PRO A 161 20.40 -2.76 -4.93
CA PRO A 161 20.85 -1.89 -3.82
C PRO A 161 21.90 -0.85 -4.23
N THR A 162 22.58 -1.07 -5.36
CA THR A 162 23.57 -0.16 -5.95
C THR A 162 22.93 0.90 -6.85
N ALA A 163 21.60 0.90 -6.99
CA ALA A 163 20.89 1.92 -7.74
C ALA A 163 21.17 3.31 -7.17
N SER A 164 21.42 4.26 -8.06
CA SER A 164 21.55 5.68 -7.71
C SER A 164 20.54 6.48 -8.52
N PHE A 165 20.01 7.53 -7.90
CA PHE A 165 18.90 8.31 -8.46
C PHE A 165 19.28 9.77 -8.59
N THR A 166 18.98 10.34 -9.76
CA THR A 166 18.96 11.79 -9.96
C THR A 166 17.53 12.27 -9.82
N TRP A 167 17.31 13.26 -8.96
CA TRP A 167 16.00 13.84 -8.70
C TRP A 167 15.79 15.14 -9.49
N SER A 168 14.58 15.34 -9.99
CA SER A 168 14.20 16.58 -10.67
C SER A 168 12.77 16.98 -10.35
N SER A 169 12.49 18.27 -10.28
CA SER A 169 11.14 18.82 -10.18
C SER A 169 10.72 19.46 -11.50
N THR A 170 9.50 19.19 -11.93
CA THR A 170 8.87 19.89 -13.05
C THR A 170 8.63 21.37 -12.75
N LYS A 171 8.47 21.76 -11.47
CA LYS A 171 8.31 23.15 -11.03
C LYS A 171 9.07 23.41 -9.72
N PRO A 172 10.40 23.64 -9.76
CA PRO A 172 11.20 23.88 -8.56
C PRO A 172 10.78 25.09 -7.72
N GLY A 173 10.09 26.06 -8.33
CA GLY A 173 9.50 27.21 -7.63
C GLY A 173 8.25 26.88 -6.81
N VAL A 174 7.60 25.74 -7.06
CA VAL A 174 6.44 25.22 -6.29
C VAL A 174 6.92 24.21 -5.26
N ALA A 175 7.63 23.17 -5.72
CA ALA A 175 8.23 22.15 -4.86
C ALA A 175 9.67 21.89 -5.33
N ARG A 176 10.64 22.18 -4.47
CA ARG A 176 12.07 21.99 -4.76
C ARG A 176 12.55 20.68 -4.17
N VAL A 177 13.18 19.82 -4.97
CA VAL A 177 13.83 18.58 -4.49
C VAL A 177 15.35 18.75 -4.47
N ASP A 178 16.02 18.22 -3.46
CA ASP A 178 17.48 18.14 -3.41
C ASP A 178 18.02 16.81 -3.98
N SER A 179 19.35 16.63 -3.96
CA SER A 179 19.98 15.41 -4.47
C SER A 179 19.67 14.15 -3.67
N ASN A 180 19.18 14.28 -2.44
CA ASN A 180 18.83 13.18 -1.55
C ASN A 180 17.32 12.84 -1.62
N GLY A 181 16.55 13.52 -2.46
CA GLY A 181 15.10 13.32 -2.55
C GLY A 181 14.29 14.10 -1.50
N MET A 182 14.90 15.03 -0.77
CA MET A 182 14.17 15.90 0.15
C MET A 182 13.45 16.99 -0.63
N VAL A 183 12.13 16.94 -0.64
CA VAL A 183 11.24 17.93 -1.24
C VAL A 183 10.95 19.02 -0.21
N THR A 184 11.03 20.28 -0.61
CA THR A 184 10.64 21.46 0.17
C THR A 184 9.50 22.18 -0.55
N ALA A 185 8.40 22.44 0.16
CA ALA A 185 7.31 23.29 -0.30
C ALA A 185 7.76 24.76 -0.39
N VAL A 186 7.54 25.41 -1.53
CA VAL A 186 8.01 26.78 -1.81
C VAL A 186 6.84 27.73 -2.05
N THR A 187 5.97 27.44 -3.03
CA THR A 187 4.74 28.21 -3.30
C THR A 187 3.59 27.26 -3.58
N ALA A 188 2.35 27.71 -3.37
CA ALA A 188 1.17 26.90 -3.64
C ALA A 188 1.10 26.46 -5.11
N GLY A 189 0.59 25.26 -5.36
CA GLY A 189 0.46 24.65 -6.68
C GLY A 189 0.92 23.19 -6.72
N GLU A 190 0.93 22.60 -7.92
CA GLU A 190 1.31 21.20 -8.13
C GLU A 190 2.61 21.07 -8.93
N ALA A 191 3.47 20.15 -8.51
CA ALA A 191 4.72 19.78 -9.16
C ALA A 191 4.91 18.26 -9.14
N GLU A 192 5.41 17.69 -10.23
CA GLU A 192 5.88 16.30 -10.27
C GLU A 192 7.39 16.24 -9.97
N ILE A 193 7.79 15.33 -9.07
CA ILE A 193 9.17 15.05 -8.68
C ILE A 193 9.57 13.68 -9.22
N THR A 194 10.55 13.63 -10.11
CA THR A 194 10.98 12.39 -10.79
C THR A 194 12.32 11.90 -10.27
N ALA A 195 12.40 10.63 -9.90
CA ALA A 195 13.66 9.91 -9.71
C ALA A 195 14.06 9.22 -11.02
N THR A 196 15.27 9.49 -11.51
CA THR A 196 15.84 8.81 -12.67
C THR A 196 17.01 7.94 -12.22
N ALA A 197 16.89 6.63 -12.41
CA ALA A 197 17.98 5.69 -12.15
C ALA A 197 19.13 5.89 -13.15
N ASN A 198 20.35 5.48 -12.79
CA ASN A 198 21.52 5.48 -13.68
C ASN A 198 21.34 4.68 -14.98
N GLY A 199 20.38 3.74 -15.04
CA GLY A 199 19.98 3.01 -16.26
C GLY A 199 18.90 3.71 -17.12
N GLY A 200 18.40 4.87 -16.70
CA GLY A 200 17.39 5.65 -17.43
C GLY A 200 15.94 5.33 -17.07
N ALA A 201 15.66 4.26 -16.33
CA ALA A 201 14.34 3.97 -15.76
C ALA A 201 13.93 5.08 -14.78
N LYS A 202 12.63 5.41 -14.73
CA LYS A 202 12.10 6.55 -13.96
C LYS A 202 10.80 6.19 -13.25
N ALA A 203 10.56 6.88 -12.14
CA ALA A 203 9.25 7.00 -11.52
C ALA A 203 9.11 8.38 -10.88
N SER A 204 7.87 8.78 -10.62
CA SER A 204 7.55 10.11 -10.13
C SER A 204 6.71 10.08 -8.87
N SER A 205 6.84 11.15 -8.08
CA SER A 205 5.94 11.52 -7.00
C SER A 205 5.19 12.81 -7.38
N ALA A 206 3.87 12.81 -7.26
CA ALA A 206 3.05 14.00 -7.45
C ALA A 206 2.97 14.82 -6.16
N ILE A 207 3.48 16.05 -6.17
CA ILE A 207 3.50 16.94 -5.00
C ILE A 207 2.52 18.07 -5.19
N ALA A 208 1.57 18.19 -4.27
CA ALA A 208 0.70 19.34 -4.15
C ALA A 208 1.17 20.20 -2.97
N VAL A 209 1.25 21.52 -3.16
CA VAL A 209 1.67 22.49 -2.16
C VAL A 209 0.54 23.46 -1.87
N GLY A 210 0.21 23.68 -0.60
CA GLY A 210 -0.76 24.68 -0.15
C GLY A 210 -0.17 25.63 0.90
N GLU A 211 -0.87 26.72 1.21
CA GLU A 211 -0.47 27.56 2.35
C GLU A 211 -0.97 26.93 3.65
N ARG A 212 -0.23 27.12 4.76
CA ARG A 212 -0.62 26.60 6.06
C ARG A 212 -2.01 27.11 6.47
N GLY A 213 -2.95 26.19 6.69
CA GLY A 213 -4.34 26.54 7.04
C GLY A 213 -5.16 27.14 5.88
N VAL A 214 -4.66 27.07 4.65
CA VAL A 214 -5.40 27.38 3.42
C VAL A 214 -5.50 26.08 2.62
N PRO A 215 -6.71 25.58 2.30
CA PRO A 215 -6.85 24.39 1.47
C PRO A 215 -6.10 24.59 0.15
N PRO A 216 -5.52 23.53 -0.44
CA PRO A 216 -4.91 23.59 -1.77
C PRO A 216 -5.83 24.34 -2.72
N SER A 217 -5.31 25.40 -3.34
CA SER A 217 -6.09 26.33 -4.15
C SER A 217 -6.86 25.55 -5.20
N ASP A 218 -8.17 25.79 -5.27
CA ASP A 218 -9.03 25.20 -6.28
C ASP A 218 -8.44 25.38 -7.68
N PRO A 219 -8.64 24.43 -8.59
CA PRO A 219 -8.42 24.70 -10.01
C PRO A 219 -9.13 26.02 -10.36
N PRO A 220 -8.50 26.92 -11.14
CA PRO A 220 -9.05 28.23 -11.44
C PRO A 220 -10.53 28.18 -11.88
N PRO A 221 -11.36 29.19 -11.51
CA PRO A 221 -12.75 29.24 -11.95
C PRO A 221 -12.87 29.11 -13.47
N GLY A 222 -13.48 28.00 -13.94
CA GLY A 222 -13.62 27.67 -15.37
C GLY A 222 -13.08 26.29 -15.79
N GLU A 223 -12.39 25.56 -14.91
CA GLU A 223 -11.80 24.24 -15.22
C GLU A 223 -12.71 23.03 -14.97
N TRP A 224 -13.83 23.17 -14.25
CA TRP A 224 -14.76 22.07 -14.08
C TRP A 224 -15.54 21.86 -15.37
N ASN A 225 -15.48 20.66 -15.95
CA ASN A 225 -16.32 20.28 -17.08
C ASN A 225 -17.81 20.43 -16.73
N ARG A 226 -18.15 20.23 -15.45
CA ARG A 226 -19.50 20.46 -14.94
C ARG A 226 -19.52 20.80 -13.45
N VAL A 227 -20.48 21.63 -13.06
CA VAL A 227 -20.83 21.87 -11.66
C VAL A 227 -22.27 21.40 -11.42
N LEU A 228 -22.49 20.60 -10.38
CA LEU A 228 -23.81 20.25 -9.88
C LEU A 228 -24.09 21.08 -8.63
N ALA A 229 -25.14 21.89 -8.61
CA ALA A 229 -25.56 22.65 -7.44
C ALA A 229 -27.07 22.83 -7.44
N ASP A 230 -27.66 22.96 -6.25
CA ASP A 230 -29.08 23.22 -6.01
C ASP A 230 -30.01 22.30 -6.81
N THR A 231 -29.68 21.00 -6.82
CA THR A 231 -30.31 20.03 -7.71
C THR A 231 -30.62 18.71 -7.00
N SER A 232 -31.67 18.05 -7.47
CA SER A 232 -32.04 16.69 -7.06
C SER A 232 -32.09 15.77 -8.28
N ILE A 233 -31.29 14.71 -8.25
CA ILE A 233 -31.09 13.79 -9.37
C ILE A 233 -31.66 12.42 -8.99
N VAL A 234 -32.42 11.81 -9.91
CA VAL A 234 -32.87 10.42 -9.81
C VAL A 234 -32.09 9.59 -10.82
N GLY A 235 -31.46 8.52 -10.37
CA GLY A 235 -30.50 7.74 -11.16
C GLY A 235 -29.05 8.12 -10.88
N ASP A 236 -28.14 7.39 -11.50
CA ASP A 236 -26.70 7.56 -11.30
C ASP A 236 -26.17 8.84 -11.97
N VAL A 237 -25.30 9.53 -11.25
CA VAL A 237 -24.40 10.56 -11.79
C VAL A 237 -23.10 9.87 -12.18
N VAL A 238 -22.78 9.88 -13.47
CA VAL A 238 -21.54 9.28 -14.00
C VAL A 238 -20.67 10.40 -14.55
N VAL A 239 -19.53 10.65 -13.89
CA VAL A 239 -18.50 11.57 -14.40
C VAL A 239 -17.69 10.84 -15.48
N PRO A 240 -17.69 11.34 -16.73
CA PRO A 240 -16.96 10.71 -17.84
C PRO A 240 -15.45 10.65 -17.61
N ASP A 241 -14.79 9.77 -18.35
CA ASP A 241 -13.34 9.63 -18.31
C ASP A 241 -12.65 10.93 -18.75
N GLY A 242 -11.63 11.35 -17.99
CA GLY A 242 -10.91 12.59 -18.24
C GLY A 242 -11.66 13.88 -17.87
N GLU A 243 -12.93 13.79 -17.47
CA GLU A 243 -13.68 14.95 -16.98
C GLU A 243 -13.53 15.15 -15.48
N ALA A 244 -13.60 16.41 -15.05
CA ALA A 244 -13.62 16.83 -13.66
C ALA A 244 -14.94 17.54 -13.35
N TRP A 245 -15.72 16.99 -12.41
CA TRP A 245 -17.01 17.54 -12.01
C TRP A 245 -16.96 18.00 -10.56
N LEU A 246 -17.45 19.22 -10.31
CA LEU A 246 -17.64 19.76 -8.97
C LEU A 246 -19.05 19.44 -8.47
N ILE A 247 -19.13 18.80 -7.31
CA ILE A 247 -20.35 18.73 -6.51
C ILE A 247 -20.37 19.97 -5.63
N GLY A 248 -21.22 20.94 -5.95
CA GLY A 248 -21.43 22.18 -5.22
C GLY A 248 -22.47 22.05 -4.10
N ALA A 249 -23.16 23.14 -3.79
CA ALA A 249 -24.12 23.19 -2.69
C ALA A 249 -25.42 22.43 -3.02
N ASN A 250 -26.04 21.85 -1.99
CA ASN A 250 -27.40 21.31 -1.99
C ASN A 250 -27.68 20.24 -3.06
N VAL A 251 -26.71 19.38 -3.35
CA VAL A 251 -26.86 18.29 -4.31
C VAL A 251 -27.47 17.07 -3.62
N ARG A 252 -28.59 16.58 -4.16
CA ARG A 252 -29.28 15.37 -3.65
C ARG A 252 -29.34 14.32 -4.76
N VAL A 253 -28.95 13.08 -4.45
CA VAL A 253 -28.90 12.00 -5.45
C VAL A 253 -29.64 10.77 -4.93
N ARG A 254 -30.63 10.31 -5.70
CA ARG A 254 -31.28 9.00 -5.54
C ARG A 254 -30.66 8.01 -6.53
N GLY A 255 -29.45 7.57 -6.22
CA GLY A 255 -28.58 6.85 -7.13
C GLY A 255 -27.14 6.93 -6.65
N ASN A 256 -26.21 6.46 -7.47
CA ASN A 256 -24.78 6.54 -7.21
C ASN A 256 -24.17 7.79 -7.84
N VAL A 257 -23.06 8.27 -7.27
CA VAL A 257 -22.18 9.24 -7.93
C VAL A 257 -20.87 8.53 -8.21
N ARG A 258 -20.49 8.39 -9.48
CA ARG A 258 -19.40 7.48 -9.86
C ARG A 258 -18.52 7.98 -10.98
N THR A 259 -17.28 7.50 -11.00
CA THR A 259 -16.34 7.71 -12.09
C THR A 259 -15.37 6.55 -12.21
N VAL A 260 -14.89 6.27 -13.43
CA VAL A 260 -13.82 5.29 -13.68
C VAL A 260 -12.49 6.02 -13.80
N ASN A 261 -12.34 6.96 -14.74
CA ASN A 261 -11.10 7.73 -14.94
C ASN A 261 -11.28 9.26 -14.89
N GLY A 262 -12.35 9.75 -14.25
CA GLY A 262 -12.60 11.18 -14.03
C GLY A 262 -12.32 11.61 -12.59
N ILE A 263 -12.69 12.86 -12.29
CA ILE A 263 -12.51 13.49 -10.98
C ILE A 263 -13.88 13.92 -10.44
N ILE A 264 -14.20 13.47 -9.23
CA ILE A 264 -15.31 14.01 -8.44
C ILE A 264 -14.73 14.92 -7.37
N ALA A 265 -15.10 16.19 -7.39
CA ALA A 265 -14.57 17.20 -6.50
C ALA A 265 -15.62 17.79 -5.56
N LEU A 266 -15.23 18.09 -4.32
CA LEU A 266 -16.00 18.90 -3.37
C LEU A 266 -15.10 20.02 -2.82
N ARG A 267 -15.68 21.21 -2.67
CA ARG A 267 -15.03 22.44 -2.17
C ARG A 267 -15.85 23.12 -1.09
N SER A 268 -15.28 24.11 -0.41
CA SER A 268 -15.98 24.89 0.63
C SER A 268 -17.42 25.24 0.24
N GLY A 269 -18.40 24.85 1.07
CA GLY A 269 -19.84 25.03 0.82
C GLY A 269 -20.52 23.88 0.06
N SER A 270 -19.79 22.84 -0.34
CA SER A 270 -20.36 21.69 -1.05
C SER A 270 -21.18 20.79 -0.15
N SER A 271 -22.30 20.28 -0.65
CA SER A 271 -23.08 19.27 0.08
C SER A 271 -23.70 18.23 -0.84
N LEU A 272 -23.48 16.96 -0.50
CA LEU A 272 -23.99 15.80 -1.23
C LEU A 272 -24.83 14.93 -0.30
N THR A 273 -26.11 14.77 -0.61
CA THR A 273 -27.01 13.89 0.14
C THR A 273 -27.47 12.73 -0.72
N PHE A 274 -27.15 11.50 -0.31
CA PHE A 274 -27.77 10.30 -0.88
C PHE A 274 -29.16 10.11 -0.27
N VAL A 275 -30.17 9.95 -1.11
CA VAL A 275 -31.58 9.82 -0.68
C VAL A 275 -32.22 8.57 -1.24
N GLY A 276 -33.20 8.02 -0.53
CA GLY A 276 -34.09 6.98 -1.06
C GLY A 276 -33.47 5.59 -1.26
N GLY A 277 -32.26 5.36 -0.73
CA GLY A 277 -31.66 4.04 -0.66
C GLY A 277 -32.46 3.11 0.25
N ASP A 278 -32.41 1.81 -0.02
CA ASP A 278 -33.07 0.80 0.80
C ASP A 278 -32.00 -0.04 1.52
N PRO A 279 -31.82 0.14 2.84
CA PRO A 279 -30.87 -0.66 3.60
C PRO A 279 -31.09 -2.15 3.39
N ALA A 280 -32.32 -2.64 3.32
CA ALA A 280 -32.58 -4.08 3.16
C ALA A 280 -32.06 -4.66 1.83
N LYS A 281 -31.75 -3.81 0.84
CA LYS A 281 -31.18 -4.18 -0.46
C LYS A 281 -29.71 -3.80 -0.61
N TYR A 282 -29.08 -3.37 0.47
CA TYR A 282 -27.67 -3.09 0.50
C TYR A 282 -26.88 -4.37 0.22
N VAL A 283 -26.06 -4.34 -0.82
CA VAL A 283 -25.34 -5.53 -1.29
C VAL A 283 -24.01 -5.70 -0.58
N GLY A 284 -23.28 -4.60 -0.37
CA GLY A 284 -21.92 -4.64 0.18
C GLY A 284 -20.94 -5.48 -0.65
N GLY A 285 -19.68 -5.51 -0.23
CA GLY A 285 -18.64 -6.38 -0.81
C GLY A 285 -18.27 -6.09 -2.28
N GLY A 286 -17.14 -6.62 -2.74
CA GLY A 286 -16.74 -6.53 -4.16
C GLY A 286 -15.81 -5.38 -4.52
N MET A 287 -15.16 -5.54 -5.68
CA MET A 287 -14.00 -4.76 -6.11
C MET A 287 -14.35 -3.49 -6.88
N HIS A 288 -15.52 -3.41 -7.51
CA HIS A 288 -15.91 -2.31 -8.39
C HIS A 288 -17.43 -2.19 -8.50
N PHE A 289 -17.91 -1.08 -9.04
CA PHE A 289 -19.32 -0.87 -9.31
C PHE A 289 -19.82 -1.80 -10.43
N VAL A 290 -20.89 -2.56 -10.16
CA VAL A 290 -21.55 -3.43 -11.14
C VAL A 290 -22.98 -2.92 -11.38
N PRO A 291 -23.29 -2.40 -12.59
CA PRO A 291 -24.65 -1.97 -12.93
C PRO A 291 -25.67 -3.09 -12.73
N GLY A 292 -26.85 -2.77 -12.21
CA GLY A 292 -27.92 -3.73 -11.92
C GLY A 292 -27.76 -4.44 -10.57
N THR A 293 -26.53 -4.59 -10.07
CA THR A 293 -26.27 -5.15 -8.73
C THR A 293 -26.25 -4.06 -7.67
N HIS A 294 -25.57 -2.94 -7.92
CA HIS A 294 -25.38 -1.87 -6.93
C HIS A 294 -26.39 -0.71 -7.04
N ASP A 295 -27.47 -0.91 -7.80
CA ASP A 295 -28.51 0.12 -8.04
C ASP A 295 -29.35 0.48 -6.79
N ASN A 296 -29.10 -0.18 -5.65
CA ASN A 296 -29.69 0.14 -4.33
C ASN A 296 -28.62 0.41 -3.25
N ASP A 297 -27.34 0.24 -3.60
CA ASP A 297 -26.18 0.49 -2.76
C ASP A 297 -25.61 1.86 -3.11
N TYR A 298 -26.32 2.92 -2.70
CA TYR A 298 -25.99 4.29 -3.07
C TYR A 298 -24.73 4.78 -2.38
N GLY A 299 -23.83 5.39 -3.15
CA GLY A 299 -22.62 5.97 -2.61
C GLY A 299 -21.75 6.64 -3.67
N LEU A 300 -20.57 7.06 -3.22
CA LEU A 300 -19.48 7.48 -4.09
C LEU A 300 -18.67 6.26 -4.51
N TRP A 301 -18.56 6.06 -5.82
CA TRP A 301 -17.80 4.98 -6.42
C TRP A 301 -16.68 5.54 -7.30
N ILE A 302 -15.45 5.37 -6.85
CA ILE A 302 -14.27 5.95 -7.49
C ILE A 302 -13.38 4.83 -8.01
N GLY A 303 -13.26 4.76 -9.33
CA GLY A 303 -12.41 3.83 -10.03
C GLY A 303 -13.00 2.44 -10.21
N GLY A 304 -12.16 1.44 -9.98
CA GLY A 304 -12.30 0.04 -10.34
C GLY A 304 -10.91 -0.57 -10.61
N MET A 305 -10.87 -1.86 -10.94
CA MET A 305 -9.60 -2.54 -11.20
C MET A 305 -8.82 -1.87 -12.35
N GLY A 306 -7.63 -1.33 -12.05
CA GLY A 306 -6.77 -0.63 -13.01
C GLY A 306 -7.24 0.77 -13.42
N ALA A 307 -8.25 1.33 -12.75
CA ALA A 307 -8.80 2.64 -13.07
C ALA A 307 -8.06 3.79 -12.36
N ASN A 308 -8.09 4.99 -12.95
CA ASN A 308 -7.36 6.17 -12.46
C ASN A 308 -8.26 7.27 -11.86
N GLY A 309 -9.52 6.97 -11.55
CA GLY A 309 -10.46 7.93 -11.00
C GLY A 309 -10.01 8.51 -9.66
N LYS A 310 -10.41 9.76 -9.37
CA LYS A 310 -10.02 10.47 -8.14
C LYS A 310 -11.22 11.06 -7.43
N LEU A 311 -11.17 11.00 -6.11
CA LEU A 311 -11.98 11.83 -5.23
C LEU A 311 -11.10 12.97 -4.73
N ASP A 312 -11.53 14.20 -4.96
CA ASP A 312 -10.77 15.39 -4.59
C ASP A 312 -11.61 16.32 -3.72
N ILE A 313 -11.55 16.10 -2.41
CA ILE A 313 -12.28 16.89 -1.42
C ILE A 313 -11.31 17.79 -0.69
N SER A 314 -11.61 19.09 -0.71
CA SER A 314 -10.81 20.08 -0.02
C SER A 314 -11.63 21.26 0.42
N CYS A 315 -11.79 21.35 1.72
CA CYS A 315 -12.76 22.24 2.34
C CYS A 315 -12.06 23.03 3.45
N THR A 316 -12.77 23.92 4.14
CA THR A 316 -12.11 24.87 5.03
C THR A 316 -11.37 24.14 6.16
N PRO A 317 -10.07 24.42 6.39
CA PRO A 317 -9.26 23.72 7.38
C PRO A 317 -9.79 24.04 8.75
N LYS A 318 -9.90 23.01 9.59
CA LYS A 318 -10.33 23.19 10.96
C LYS A 318 -9.90 22.04 11.83
N THR A 319 -9.50 22.35 13.06
CA THR A 319 -9.00 21.35 13.99
C THR A 319 -10.14 20.46 14.45
N GLY A 320 -9.96 19.14 14.36
CA GLY A 320 -10.98 18.15 14.70
C GLY A 320 -11.26 18.06 16.19
N TRP A 321 -10.23 18.15 17.04
CA TRP A 321 -10.43 18.07 18.49
C TRP A 321 -9.26 18.66 19.29
N ASN A 322 -9.50 18.91 20.57
CA ASN A 322 -8.46 19.25 21.55
C ASN A 322 -8.96 18.94 22.98
N ARG A 323 -8.19 19.35 23.99
CA ARG A 323 -8.51 19.20 25.42
C ARG A 323 -8.67 20.53 26.14
N THR A 324 -8.71 21.64 25.39
CA THR A 324 -8.78 23.01 25.90
C THR A 324 -10.14 23.64 25.66
N GLY A 325 -10.92 23.13 24.71
CA GLY A 325 -12.19 23.68 24.27
C GLY A 325 -12.05 24.94 23.41
N VAL A 326 -10.82 25.34 23.08
CA VAL A 326 -10.52 26.60 22.40
C VAL A 326 -9.50 26.36 21.29
N ASN A 327 -9.84 26.79 20.07
CA ASN A 327 -8.96 26.77 18.91
C ASN A 327 -9.34 27.92 17.95
N PRO A 328 -8.40 28.57 17.25
CA PRO A 328 -8.70 29.66 16.32
C PRO A 328 -9.64 29.30 15.17
N THR A 329 -9.71 28.02 14.80
CA THR A 329 -10.59 27.50 13.73
C THR A 329 -12.01 27.15 14.21
N TRP A 330 -12.29 27.29 15.51
CA TRP A 330 -13.58 26.93 16.11
C TRP A 330 -14.49 28.14 16.26
N ALA A 331 -15.76 27.98 15.91
CA ALA A 331 -16.79 29.02 16.02
C ALA A 331 -17.82 28.67 17.09
N ALA A 332 -18.43 29.68 17.71
CA ALA A 332 -19.42 29.47 18.78
C ALA A 332 -20.65 28.64 18.33
N GLY A 333 -21.00 28.70 17.04
CA GLY A 333 -22.11 27.94 16.45
C GLY A 333 -21.76 26.54 15.96
N ASP A 334 -20.52 26.08 16.13
CA ASP A 334 -20.13 24.73 15.75
C ASP A 334 -20.79 23.67 16.63
N GLU A 335 -20.81 22.45 16.09
CA GLU A 335 -21.28 21.26 16.76
C GLU A 335 -20.11 20.59 17.51
N TYR A 336 -20.26 20.48 18.83
CA TYR A 336 -19.26 19.88 19.70
C TYR A 336 -19.76 18.63 20.45
N TRP A 337 -18.82 17.73 20.72
CA TRP A 337 -19.00 16.56 21.55
C TRP A 337 -17.86 16.42 22.54
N ILE A 338 -18.14 15.93 23.75
CA ILE A 338 -17.12 15.66 24.77
C ILE A 338 -17.10 14.19 25.16
N ALA A 339 -15.90 13.66 25.39
CA ALA A 339 -15.66 12.31 25.83
C ALA A 339 -16.35 12.00 27.18
N PRO A 340 -16.86 10.77 27.38
CA PRO A 340 -17.41 10.36 28.67
C PRO A 340 -16.29 10.18 29.70
N THR A 341 -16.50 10.70 30.91
CA THR A 341 -15.52 10.55 32.00
C THR A 341 -16.07 9.86 33.25
N VAL A 342 -17.39 9.76 33.40
CA VAL A 342 -18.03 9.10 34.54
C VAL A 342 -17.82 7.59 34.44
N VAL A 343 -17.48 6.90 35.53
CA VAL A 343 -17.28 5.44 35.55
C VAL A 343 -18.51 4.74 34.94
N LYS A 344 -18.28 3.82 33.99
CA LYS A 344 -19.32 3.09 33.22
C LYS A 344 -20.25 3.96 32.37
N ASP A 345 -19.95 5.25 32.20
CA ASP A 345 -20.54 6.07 31.13
C ASP A 345 -19.71 5.86 29.86
N TYR A 346 -20.40 5.53 28.78
CA TYR A 346 -19.81 5.25 27.47
C TYR A 346 -20.30 6.26 26.42
N LEU A 347 -21.18 7.18 26.79
CA LEU A 347 -21.87 8.03 25.84
C LEU A 347 -21.19 9.39 25.75
N PRO A 348 -20.68 9.81 24.59
CA PRO A 348 -20.26 11.19 24.41
C PRO A 348 -21.46 12.11 24.55
N LYS A 349 -21.21 13.31 25.06
CA LYS A 349 -22.26 14.31 25.35
C LYS A 349 -22.07 15.54 24.48
N ARG A 350 -23.17 16.26 24.25
CA ARG A 350 -23.09 17.62 23.71
C ARG A 350 -22.26 18.50 24.64
N TRP A 351 -21.40 19.31 24.06
CA TRP A 351 -20.61 20.29 24.77
C TRP A 351 -20.82 21.67 24.14
N SER A 352 -20.57 22.73 24.89
CA SER A 352 -20.66 24.10 24.39
C SER A 352 -19.49 24.93 24.94
N PRO A 353 -18.95 25.88 24.15
CA PRO A 353 -17.90 26.78 24.61
C PRO A 353 -18.22 27.41 25.97
N GLY A 354 -17.24 27.38 26.87
CA GLY A 354 -17.37 27.87 28.25
C GLY A 354 -17.81 26.81 29.27
N GLN A 355 -18.30 25.64 28.84
CA GLN A 355 -18.51 24.52 29.75
C GLN A 355 -17.18 23.93 30.23
N SER A 356 -17.12 23.51 31.49
CA SER A 356 -15.92 22.88 32.06
C SER A 356 -15.57 21.60 31.32
N ILE A 357 -14.28 21.41 31.04
CA ILE A 357 -13.73 20.16 30.52
C ILE A 357 -13.17 19.37 31.71
N PRO A 358 -13.78 18.24 32.10
CA PRO A 358 -13.36 17.50 33.28
C PRO A 358 -11.97 16.90 33.09
N ARG A 359 -11.20 16.89 34.17
CA ARG A 359 -9.97 16.11 34.33
C ARG A 359 -10.16 15.18 35.52
N ILE A 360 -10.05 13.88 35.30
CA ILE A 360 -10.38 12.89 36.34
C ILE A 360 -9.25 12.71 37.38
N ASP A 361 -8.01 12.99 37.01
CA ASP A 361 -6.83 12.91 37.86
C ASP A 361 -5.76 13.90 37.33
N PRO A 362 -5.00 14.60 38.20
CA PRO A 362 -3.97 15.54 37.76
C PRO A 362 -2.88 14.95 36.85
N ARG A 363 -2.66 13.64 36.90
CA ARG A 363 -1.64 12.90 36.12
C ARG A 363 -2.10 12.57 34.70
N VAL A 364 -3.40 12.64 34.42
CA VAL A 364 -3.96 12.33 33.10
C VAL A 364 -4.45 13.60 32.40
N PRO A 365 -4.51 13.61 31.07
CA PRO A 365 -5.07 14.74 30.34
C PRO A 365 -6.53 15.05 30.71
N ALA A 366 -6.96 16.28 30.43
CA ALA A 366 -8.38 16.61 30.45
C ALA A 366 -9.14 15.88 29.33
N ALA A 367 -10.45 15.73 29.48
CA ALA A 367 -11.30 15.07 28.51
C ALA A 367 -11.25 15.71 27.12
N GLU A 368 -11.43 14.88 26.10
CA GLU A 368 -11.37 15.29 24.71
C GLU A 368 -12.67 15.94 24.26
N VAL A 369 -12.55 17.10 23.62
CA VAL A 369 -13.65 17.81 22.96
C VAL A 369 -13.45 17.74 21.46
N ALA A 370 -14.40 17.09 20.78
CA ALA A 370 -14.52 17.03 19.33
C ALA A 370 -15.30 18.24 18.80
N ASN A 371 -14.83 18.80 17.69
CA ASN A 371 -15.58 19.68 16.79
C ASN A 371 -15.86 18.90 15.50
N VAL A 372 -17.14 18.75 15.15
CA VAL A 372 -17.58 17.94 14.00
C VAL A 372 -18.21 18.76 12.88
N THR A 373 -18.19 20.08 12.98
CA THR A 373 -18.73 20.97 11.94
C THR A 373 -17.73 21.14 10.82
N ARG A 374 -18.14 20.84 9.59
CA ARG A 374 -17.40 21.16 8.36
C ARG A 374 -18.31 21.90 7.39
N ASP A 375 -17.71 22.66 6.48
CA ASP A 375 -18.39 23.38 5.41
C ASP A 375 -18.57 22.53 4.14
N CYS A 376 -18.00 21.33 4.12
CA CYS A 376 -18.36 20.26 3.19
C CYS A 376 -19.07 19.13 3.91
N GLU A 377 -20.12 18.60 3.30
CA GLU A 377 -20.89 17.51 3.90
C GLU A 377 -21.27 16.43 2.88
N ILE A 378 -21.09 15.17 3.28
CA ILE A 378 -21.63 14.01 2.58
C ILE A 378 -22.54 13.26 3.54
N VAL A 379 -23.83 13.20 3.19
CA VAL A 379 -24.89 12.60 4.01
C VAL A 379 -25.37 11.30 3.39
N GLY A 380 -25.33 10.24 4.20
CA GLY A 380 -25.61 8.88 3.78
C GLY A 380 -26.99 8.33 4.11
N ALA A 381 -27.89 9.10 4.70
CA ALA A 381 -29.11 8.51 5.24
C ALA A 381 -30.09 8.05 4.12
N PRO A 382 -30.30 6.74 3.87
CA PRO A 382 -29.99 5.64 4.78
C PRO A 382 -28.89 4.64 4.36
N THR A 383 -28.31 4.68 3.15
CA THR A 383 -27.31 3.69 2.63
C THR A 383 -25.99 4.24 2.09
N GLY A 384 -25.75 5.55 2.14
CA GLY A 384 -24.57 6.20 1.57
C GLY A 384 -23.23 5.63 2.04
N HIS A 385 -22.24 5.62 1.16
CA HIS A 385 -20.86 5.21 1.47
C HIS A 385 -19.85 5.85 0.51
N ILE A 386 -18.55 5.63 0.76
CA ILE A 386 -17.47 6.01 -0.15
C ILE A 386 -16.60 4.78 -0.41
N HIS A 387 -16.44 4.39 -1.67
CA HIS A 387 -15.58 3.31 -2.11
C HIS A 387 -14.58 3.81 -3.16
N ILE A 388 -13.29 3.62 -2.89
CA ILE A 388 -12.19 4.06 -3.73
C ILE A 388 -11.30 2.86 -4.03
N HIS A 389 -11.25 2.47 -5.30
CA HIS A 389 -10.33 1.47 -5.83
C HIS A 389 -9.68 2.11 -7.07
N SER A 390 -8.49 2.68 -6.89
CA SER A 390 -7.84 3.46 -7.95
C SER A 390 -6.34 3.29 -7.92
N THR A 391 -5.72 3.35 -9.10
CA THR A 391 -4.26 3.46 -9.26
C THR A 391 -3.78 4.91 -9.15
N SER A 392 -4.68 5.84 -8.83
CA SER A 392 -4.38 7.25 -8.57
C SER A 392 -4.78 7.64 -7.14
N PRO A 393 -3.95 8.40 -6.42
CA PRO A 393 -4.26 8.84 -5.07
C PRO A 393 -5.39 9.88 -5.07
N SER A 394 -6.22 9.83 -4.02
CA SER A 394 -7.30 10.79 -3.76
C SER A 394 -6.91 11.75 -2.64
N ARG A 395 -7.52 12.94 -2.62
CA ARG A 395 -7.39 13.95 -1.55
C ARG A 395 -8.71 14.02 -0.79
N ILE A 396 -8.68 13.83 0.53
CA ILE A 396 -9.90 13.85 1.35
C ILE A 396 -9.66 14.68 2.61
N GLU A 397 -10.06 15.95 2.55
CA GLU A 397 -9.72 16.90 3.60
C GLU A 397 -10.93 17.73 4.07
N TYR A 398 -11.08 17.80 5.40
CA TYR A 398 -12.00 18.69 6.10
C TYR A 398 -13.49 18.54 5.72
N VAL A 399 -13.93 17.30 5.52
CA VAL A 399 -15.33 16.98 5.18
C VAL A 399 -16.06 16.30 6.35
N ARG A 400 -17.34 16.66 6.52
CA ARG A 400 -18.24 15.96 7.42
C ARG A 400 -18.89 14.80 6.70
N LEU A 401 -18.84 13.63 7.33
CA LEU A 401 -19.45 12.40 6.86
C LEU A 401 -20.58 12.02 7.82
N GLU A 402 -21.83 12.22 7.41
CA GLU A 402 -22.98 12.00 8.28
C GLU A 402 -23.76 10.74 7.89
N GLY A 403 -23.85 9.79 8.81
CA GLY A 403 -24.68 8.59 8.63
C GLY A 403 -24.25 7.65 7.51
N LEU A 404 -23.01 7.74 7.02
CA LEU A 404 -22.45 6.86 6.00
C LEU A 404 -22.08 5.47 6.55
N GLY A 405 -21.80 4.54 5.64
CA GLY A 405 -21.17 3.25 5.90
C GLY A 405 -22.09 2.28 6.64
N VAL A 406 -23.09 1.74 5.95
CA VAL A 406 -24.09 0.88 6.62
C VAL A 406 -23.56 -0.53 6.84
N THR A 407 -23.73 -1.01 8.07
CA THR A 407 -23.56 -2.41 8.43
C THR A 407 -24.93 -3.02 8.73
N LEU A 408 -25.31 -4.02 7.95
CA LEU A 408 -26.53 -4.81 8.17
C LEU A 408 -26.19 -6.27 8.41
N LEU A 409 -27.18 -6.98 8.93
CA LEU A 409 -27.18 -8.44 8.96
C LEU A 409 -27.91 -8.95 7.72
N ASP A 410 -27.31 -9.89 7.00
CA ASP A 410 -28.00 -10.64 5.95
C ASP A 410 -28.99 -11.65 6.57
N GLY A 411 -29.73 -12.38 5.72
CA GLY A 411 -30.69 -13.40 6.14
C GLY A 411 -30.11 -14.53 6.99
N ASP A 412 -28.78 -14.73 6.94
CA ASP A 412 -28.03 -15.71 7.73
C ASP A 412 -27.35 -15.08 8.96
N LYS A 413 -27.65 -13.82 9.27
CA LYS A 413 -27.03 -13.02 10.33
C LYS A 413 -25.52 -12.80 10.15
N ARG A 414 -25.03 -12.78 8.91
CA ARG A 414 -23.67 -12.35 8.59
C ARG A 414 -23.64 -10.86 8.29
N PHE A 415 -22.52 -10.22 8.54
CA PHE A 415 -22.37 -8.79 8.26
C PHE A 415 -22.26 -8.53 6.77
N THR A 416 -23.13 -7.68 6.24
CA THR A 416 -22.93 -7.09 4.93
C THR A 416 -21.79 -6.07 5.04
N SER A 417 -20.58 -6.51 4.68
CA SER A 417 -19.34 -5.74 4.78
C SER A 417 -19.05 -4.98 3.48
N GLY A 418 -18.00 -4.17 3.45
CA GLY A 418 -17.43 -3.67 2.20
C GLY A 418 -17.91 -2.31 1.70
N ARG A 419 -18.90 -1.65 2.32
CA ARG A 419 -19.01 -0.18 2.21
C ARG A 419 -19.04 0.51 3.56
N TYR A 420 -18.18 1.51 3.65
CA TYR A 420 -17.82 2.19 4.89
C TYR A 420 -17.91 3.70 4.64
N ALA A 421 -17.77 4.49 5.69
CA ALA A 421 -17.77 5.94 5.51
C ALA A 421 -16.64 6.38 4.55
N ILE A 422 -15.46 5.75 4.68
CA ILE A 422 -14.34 5.80 3.72
C ILE A 422 -13.76 4.40 3.58
N HIS A 423 -13.86 3.83 2.38
CA HIS A 423 -13.25 2.56 2.03
C HIS A 423 -12.21 2.76 0.93
N LEU A 424 -10.93 2.73 1.33
CA LEU A 424 -9.80 2.62 0.40
C LEU A 424 -9.55 1.14 0.18
N HIS A 425 -9.82 0.66 -1.03
CA HIS A 425 -9.93 -0.76 -1.33
C HIS A 425 -8.86 -1.17 -2.33
N HIS A 426 -7.91 -1.99 -1.87
CA HIS A 426 -6.89 -2.66 -2.70
C HIS A 426 -6.09 -1.69 -3.59
N MET A 427 -5.78 -0.51 -3.07
CA MET A 427 -5.00 0.49 -3.81
C MET A 427 -3.50 0.14 -3.87
N GLY A 428 -3.02 -0.78 -3.03
CA GLY A 428 -1.61 -1.16 -2.97
C GLY A 428 -0.70 0.05 -2.75
N SER A 429 0.40 0.15 -3.51
CA SER A 429 1.30 1.31 -3.46
C SER A 429 0.72 2.59 -4.07
N ALA A 430 -0.41 2.54 -4.79
CA ALA A 430 -1.00 3.73 -5.40
C ALA A 430 -1.58 4.72 -4.38
N SER A 431 -1.88 4.25 -3.16
CA SER A 431 -2.33 5.11 -2.06
C SER A 431 -1.19 5.75 -1.26
N ARG A 432 0.08 5.46 -1.59
CA ARG A 432 1.22 5.96 -0.82
C ARG A 432 1.31 7.48 -0.91
N GLY A 433 1.26 8.12 0.25
CA GLY A 433 1.26 9.56 0.40
C GLY A 433 -0.10 10.23 0.41
N MET A 434 -1.18 9.46 0.25
CA MET A 434 -2.51 9.99 0.48
C MET A 434 -2.64 10.51 1.90
N VAL A 435 -3.27 11.67 2.03
CA VAL A 435 -3.61 12.29 3.31
C VAL A 435 -5.12 12.34 3.43
N ILE A 436 -5.63 11.79 4.52
CA ILE A 436 -7.02 11.93 4.96
C ILE A 436 -6.98 12.78 6.22
N ARG A 437 -7.39 14.04 6.11
CA ARG A 437 -7.17 15.04 7.16
C ARG A 437 -8.45 15.72 7.60
N GLY A 438 -8.63 15.90 8.90
CA GLY A 438 -9.72 16.68 9.46
C GLY A 438 -11.12 16.16 9.11
N VAL A 439 -11.26 14.89 8.73
CA VAL A 439 -12.56 14.28 8.44
C VAL A 439 -13.34 14.12 9.75
N ALA A 440 -14.60 14.55 9.75
CA ALA A 440 -15.50 14.43 10.89
C ALA A 440 -16.64 13.45 10.55
N ALA A 441 -16.52 12.21 11.00
CA ALA A 441 -17.57 11.20 10.83
C ALA A 441 -18.54 11.22 12.03
N VAL A 442 -19.83 11.39 11.76
CA VAL A 442 -20.87 11.46 12.79
C VAL A 442 -21.97 10.45 12.48
N GLY A 443 -22.29 9.61 13.47
CA GLY A 443 -23.40 8.68 13.38
C GLY A 443 -23.24 7.62 12.29
N SER A 444 -21.99 7.29 11.92
CA SER A 444 -21.71 6.23 10.95
C SER A 444 -22.41 4.94 11.36
N ARG A 445 -23.09 4.29 10.41
CA ARG A 445 -23.87 3.08 10.67
C ARG A 445 -23.06 1.80 10.51
N GLY A 446 -21.73 1.92 10.61
CA GLY A 446 -20.77 0.85 10.38
C GLY A 446 -19.36 1.34 10.63
N ARG A 447 -18.40 0.84 9.85
CA ARG A 447 -16.98 1.24 9.98
C ARG A 447 -16.74 2.58 9.29
N VAL A 448 -15.73 3.32 9.76
CA VAL A 448 -15.45 4.67 9.25
C VAL A 448 -14.26 4.67 8.31
N TYR A 449 -13.04 4.59 8.83
CA TYR A 449 -11.78 4.68 8.10
C TYR A 449 -11.24 3.28 7.83
N VAL A 450 -11.23 2.88 6.56
CA VAL A 450 -10.82 1.54 6.15
C VAL A 450 -9.75 1.58 5.06
N PRO A 451 -8.45 1.49 5.43
CA PRO A 451 -7.34 1.32 4.50
C PRO A 451 -7.12 -0.17 4.19
N HIS A 452 -7.98 -0.80 3.40
CA HIS A 452 -7.89 -2.23 3.09
C HIS A 452 -6.88 -2.45 1.94
N ILE A 453 -5.79 -3.20 2.17
CA ILE A 453 -4.71 -3.48 1.18
C ILE A 453 -4.28 -2.20 0.47
N SER A 454 -4.06 -1.15 1.27
CA SER A 454 -3.73 0.19 0.78
C SER A 454 -2.62 0.72 1.66
N HIS A 455 -1.50 1.14 1.05
CA HIS A 455 -0.26 1.42 1.75
C HIS A 455 0.06 2.92 1.83
N GLY A 456 0.84 3.33 2.82
CA GLY A 456 1.44 4.66 2.91
C GLY A 456 0.47 5.81 3.15
N ILE A 457 -0.68 5.58 3.78
CA ILE A 457 -1.72 6.60 3.98
C ILE A 457 -1.52 7.27 5.34
N THR A 458 -1.63 8.60 5.37
CA THR A 458 -1.65 9.40 6.59
C THR A 458 -3.08 9.81 6.94
N PHE A 459 -3.52 9.42 8.14
CA PHE A 459 -4.77 9.87 8.75
C PHE A 459 -4.44 10.89 9.84
N GLU A 460 -4.88 12.13 9.65
CA GLU A 460 -4.50 13.22 10.53
C GLU A 460 -5.72 14.00 11.05
N ASP A 461 -5.79 14.20 12.37
CA ASP A 461 -6.81 15.06 13.01
C ASP A 461 -8.26 14.66 12.67
N ASN A 462 -8.46 13.36 12.43
CA ASN A 462 -9.75 12.79 12.08
C ASN A 462 -10.56 12.48 13.34
N VAL A 463 -11.88 12.65 13.24
CA VAL A 463 -12.81 12.42 14.35
C VAL A 463 -13.91 11.45 13.93
N SER A 464 -14.28 10.54 14.81
CA SER A 464 -15.46 9.68 14.68
C SER A 464 -16.30 9.77 15.96
N VAL A 465 -17.56 10.18 15.84
CA VAL A 465 -18.51 10.27 16.95
C VAL A 465 -19.75 9.41 16.69
N ASN A 466 -20.15 8.59 17.67
CA ASN A 466 -21.37 7.79 17.65
C ASN A 466 -21.47 6.77 16.51
N SER A 467 -20.35 6.12 16.17
CA SER A 467 -20.30 5.10 15.10
C SER A 467 -20.76 3.73 15.60
N TRP A 468 -21.39 2.93 14.73
CA TRP A 468 -21.91 1.61 15.12
C TRP A 468 -20.84 0.53 15.21
N ASN A 469 -19.73 0.70 14.50
CA ASN A 469 -18.63 -0.26 14.44
C ASN A 469 -17.29 0.47 14.51
N SER A 470 -16.19 -0.27 14.41
CA SER A 470 -14.84 0.25 14.52
C SER A 470 -14.62 1.47 13.62
N ALA A 471 -14.19 2.55 14.26
CA ALA A 471 -13.89 3.78 13.54
C ALA A 471 -12.67 3.58 12.64
N PHE A 472 -11.67 2.84 13.09
CA PHE A 472 -10.48 2.52 12.31
C PHE A 472 -10.33 1.00 12.20
N TRP A 473 -10.21 0.44 10.99
CA TRP A 473 -10.19 -1.01 10.79
C TRP A 473 -9.77 -1.42 9.36
N TRP A 474 -9.13 -2.58 9.19
CA TRP A 474 -9.07 -3.33 7.93
C TRP A 474 -9.10 -4.85 8.21
N ASP A 475 -9.19 -5.66 7.15
CA ASP A 475 -9.47 -7.09 7.28
C ASP A 475 -8.35 -7.90 7.96
N PRO A 476 -8.68 -8.76 8.95
CA PRO A 476 -7.72 -9.63 9.58
C PRO A 476 -7.01 -10.58 8.62
N GLY A 477 -5.70 -10.41 8.53
CA GLY A 477 -4.83 -11.18 7.64
C GLY A 477 -4.41 -10.40 6.38
N ASP A 478 -5.13 -9.33 6.05
CA ASP A 478 -4.76 -8.42 4.98
C ASP A 478 -3.75 -7.39 5.46
N ARG A 479 -2.88 -6.96 4.56
CA ARG A 479 -1.72 -6.13 4.88
C ARG A 479 -1.93 -4.71 4.38
N SER A 480 -1.78 -3.74 5.27
CA SER A 480 -1.67 -2.33 4.92
C SER A 480 -0.44 -1.73 5.59
N ASP A 481 0.64 -1.58 4.82
CA ASP A 481 1.93 -1.07 5.28
C ASP A 481 1.97 0.46 5.32
N ASP A 482 2.86 1.01 6.15
CA ASP A 482 3.22 2.42 6.24
C ASP A 482 2.02 3.36 6.55
N ILE A 483 1.07 2.86 7.34
CA ILE A 483 -0.08 3.64 7.80
C ILE A 483 0.33 4.53 8.97
N THR A 484 0.14 5.83 8.81
CA THR A 484 0.34 6.80 9.89
C THR A 484 -1.01 7.31 10.37
N VAL A 485 -1.26 7.24 11.67
CA VAL A 485 -2.43 7.84 12.32
C VAL A 485 -1.94 8.83 13.37
N ASP A 486 -2.29 10.10 13.22
CA ASP A 486 -1.93 11.14 14.18
C ASP A 486 -3.18 11.93 14.57
N ARG A 487 -3.37 12.13 15.88
CA ARG A 487 -4.51 12.86 16.44
C ARG A 487 -5.86 12.31 15.96
N LEU A 488 -6.04 10.99 15.95
CA LEU A 488 -7.36 10.37 15.78
C LEU A 488 -8.16 10.51 17.07
N LEU A 489 -9.41 10.94 16.99
CA LEU A 489 -10.37 10.91 18.10
C LEU A 489 -11.57 10.01 17.77
N VAL A 490 -11.81 9.02 18.63
CA VAL A 490 -12.98 8.14 18.54
C VAL A 490 -13.80 8.26 19.81
N LEU A 491 -15.04 8.74 19.68
CA LEU A 491 -15.99 8.90 20.78
C LEU A 491 -17.26 8.09 20.55
N GLY A 492 -17.59 7.19 21.47
CA GLY A 492 -18.88 6.52 21.49
C GLY A 492 -19.05 5.52 20.36
N ILE A 493 -18.35 4.38 20.40
CA ILE A 493 -18.69 3.26 19.53
C ILE A 493 -19.84 2.49 20.16
N ARG A 494 -20.98 2.44 19.48
CA ARG A 494 -22.18 1.74 19.96
C ARG A 494 -22.74 0.85 18.86
N MET A 495 -22.41 -0.43 18.95
CA MET A 495 -23.07 -1.42 18.13
C MET A 495 -24.49 -1.70 18.67
N PRO A 496 -25.56 -1.49 17.89
CA PRO A 496 -26.90 -1.87 18.32
C PRO A 496 -26.99 -3.39 18.53
N GLU A 497 -27.69 -3.82 19.58
CA GLU A 497 -27.88 -5.25 19.87
C GLU A 497 -28.58 -5.98 18.71
N SER A 498 -29.46 -5.27 17.98
CA SER A 498 -30.14 -5.78 16.79
C SER A 498 -29.20 -6.21 15.65
N VAL A 499 -27.94 -5.77 15.66
CA VAL A 499 -26.94 -6.15 14.67
C VAL A 499 -25.74 -6.90 15.29
N ALA A 500 -25.72 -7.17 16.59
CA ALA A 500 -24.59 -7.82 17.26
C ALA A 500 -24.72 -9.37 17.28
N THR A 501 -23.81 -10.11 16.63
CA THR A 501 -23.89 -11.59 16.45
C THR A 501 -22.78 -12.36 17.18
N ALA A 502 -22.77 -13.69 17.23
CA ALA A 502 -21.67 -14.44 17.88
C ALA A 502 -20.33 -14.28 17.14
N GLU A 503 -20.34 -14.09 15.81
CA GLU A 503 -19.16 -13.73 15.01
C GLU A 503 -18.60 -12.33 15.35
N SER A 504 -19.33 -11.52 16.12
CA SER A 504 -18.92 -10.17 16.48
C SER A 504 -17.78 -10.06 17.50
N GLU A 505 -17.11 -11.16 17.85
CA GLU A 505 -15.81 -11.10 18.56
C GLU A 505 -14.77 -10.22 17.81
N GLN A 506 -14.99 -9.93 16.52
CA GLN A 506 -14.11 -9.10 15.69
C GLN A 506 -14.54 -7.63 15.52
N ILE A 507 -15.65 -7.17 16.09
CA ILE A 507 -16.26 -5.87 15.72
C ILE A 507 -16.85 -5.11 16.93
N GLY A 508 -16.93 -3.78 16.83
CA GLY A 508 -17.34 -2.90 17.93
C GLY A 508 -16.19 -2.49 18.86
N ARG A 509 -15.02 -2.23 18.29
CA ARG A 509 -13.83 -1.70 18.98
C ARG A 509 -13.61 -0.24 18.56
N GLY A 510 -12.73 0.50 19.20
CA GLY A 510 -12.44 1.88 18.76
C GLY A 510 -11.60 1.90 17.50
N ALA A 511 -10.32 1.56 17.65
CA ALA A 511 -9.35 1.43 16.57
C ALA A 511 -8.78 0.00 16.55
N VAL A 512 -9.08 -0.72 15.48
CA VAL A 512 -8.48 -2.02 15.19
C VAL A 512 -7.32 -1.78 14.27
N LEU A 513 -6.16 -2.25 14.70
CA LEU A 513 -4.92 -2.07 14.00
C LEU A 513 -4.44 -3.48 13.61
N ASP A 514 -4.70 -3.84 12.37
CA ASP A 514 -4.48 -5.18 11.81
C ASP A 514 -3.08 -5.34 11.19
N GLY A 515 -2.83 -6.32 10.32
CA GLY A 515 -1.53 -6.60 9.72
C GLY A 515 -0.91 -5.45 8.90
N GLY A 516 0.43 -5.36 8.92
CA GLY A 516 1.20 -4.30 8.25
C GLY A 516 2.53 -3.98 8.95
N ALA A 517 3.54 -3.61 8.17
CA ALA A 517 4.79 -3.03 8.66
C ALA A 517 4.72 -1.50 8.64
N GLY A 518 5.47 -0.83 9.52
CA GLY A 518 5.56 0.64 9.53
C GLY A 518 4.28 1.36 9.97
N VAL A 519 3.41 0.70 10.72
CA VAL A 519 2.16 1.28 11.23
C VAL A 519 2.46 2.12 12.48
N SER A 520 2.06 3.38 12.47
CA SER A 520 2.14 4.27 13.64
C SER A 520 0.78 4.84 14.01
N ILE A 521 0.49 4.91 15.31
CA ILE A 521 -0.63 5.66 15.85
C ILE A 521 -0.17 6.49 17.04
N ARG A 522 -0.39 7.80 16.96
CA ARG A 522 0.13 8.77 17.91
C ARG A 522 -0.87 9.84 18.28
N ASN A 523 -0.70 10.42 19.46
CA ASN A 523 -1.48 11.54 19.97
C ASN A 523 -3.01 11.32 19.88
N SER A 524 -3.47 10.06 19.90
CA SER A 524 -4.84 9.70 19.57
C SER A 524 -5.62 9.31 20.83
N ALA A 525 -6.94 9.45 20.79
CA ALA A 525 -7.80 9.12 21.92
C ALA A 525 -9.01 8.29 21.49
N VAL A 526 -9.32 7.27 22.29
CA VAL A 526 -10.50 6.41 22.11
C VAL A 526 -11.26 6.33 23.43
N ALA A 527 -12.52 6.74 23.40
CA ALA A 527 -13.37 6.71 24.59
C ALA A 527 -14.81 6.28 24.30
N GLY A 528 -15.41 5.56 25.26
CA GLY A 528 -16.82 5.20 25.18
C GLY A 528 -17.13 4.06 24.20
N VAL A 529 -16.21 3.11 24.02
CA VAL A 529 -16.48 1.91 23.20
C VAL A 529 -17.32 0.92 24.02
N ARG A 530 -18.47 0.53 23.50
CA ARG A 530 -19.42 -0.38 24.18
C ARG A 530 -20.09 -1.37 23.23
N GLY A 531 -20.58 -2.44 23.82
CA GLY A 531 -21.36 -3.48 23.18
C GLY A 531 -21.13 -4.84 23.84
N ARG A 532 -19.87 -5.16 24.20
CA ARG A 532 -19.44 -6.44 24.81
C ARG A 532 -18.15 -6.29 25.63
N PRO A 533 -17.75 -7.28 26.44
CA PRO A 533 -16.46 -7.28 27.14
C PRO A 533 -15.19 -7.23 26.24
N SER A 534 -15.35 -7.42 24.93
CA SER A 534 -14.29 -7.28 23.91
C SER A 534 -14.28 -5.91 23.22
N SER A 535 -15.14 -4.97 23.65
CA SER A 535 -15.21 -3.60 23.14
C SER A 535 -14.02 -2.77 23.62
N ASP A 536 -12.85 -3.13 23.09
CA ASP A 536 -11.58 -2.49 23.44
C ASP A 536 -11.42 -1.13 22.75
N GLY A 537 -10.64 -0.24 23.37
CA GLY A 537 -10.27 1.04 22.78
C GLY A 537 -9.38 0.83 21.55
N PHE A 538 -8.15 0.38 21.79
CA PHE A 538 -7.19 -0.01 20.75
C PHE A 538 -6.97 -1.53 20.76
N PHE A 539 -6.95 -2.14 19.58
CA PHE A 539 -6.85 -3.60 19.48
C PHE A 539 -6.00 -4.11 18.31
N TRP A 540 -5.21 -5.14 18.61
CA TRP A 540 -4.48 -5.95 17.66
C TRP A 540 -4.97 -7.41 17.62
N PRO A 541 -5.40 -7.92 16.46
CA PRO A 541 -5.85 -9.30 16.31
C PRO A 541 -4.69 -10.31 16.26
N VAL A 542 -5.02 -11.56 16.59
CA VAL A 542 -4.08 -12.72 16.53
C VAL A 542 -3.57 -13.00 15.12
N ARG A 543 -4.37 -12.66 14.11
CA ARG A 543 -4.10 -12.97 12.71
C ARG A 543 -3.40 -11.83 11.97
N ALA A 544 -2.94 -10.80 12.67
CA ALA A 544 -2.16 -9.73 12.05
C ALA A 544 -0.95 -10.32 11.32
N THR A 545 -0.88 -10.11 10.01
CA THR A 545 0.18 -10.62 9.14
C THR A 545 1.37 -9.66 9.16
N ARG A 546 2.58 -10.20 9.43
CA ARG A 546 3.86 -9.47 9.50
C ARG A 546 3.84 -8.13 10.27
N PRO A 547 3.26 -8.04 11.47
CA PRO A 547 3.33 -6.81 12.26
C PRO A 547 4.80 -6.59 12.68
N ALA A 548 5.42 -5.54 12.15
CA ALA A 548 6.81 -5.19 12.42
C ALA A 548 6.98 -3.66 12.47
N GLY A 549 7.69 -3.14 13.49
CA GLY A 549 8.01 -1.71 13.57
C GLY A 549 6.80 -0.83 13.91
N TRP A 550 5.98 -1.28 14.86
CA TRP A 550 4.81 -0.50 15.28
C TRP A 550 5.20 0.55 16.30
N VAL A 551 4.71 1.77 16.09
CA VAL A 551 4.90 2.89 17.02
C VAL A 551 3.54 3.28 17.59
N PHE A 552 3.38 3.12 18.90
CA PHE A 552 2.18 3.51 19.63
C PHE A 552 2.56 4.52 20.71
N GLU A 553 2.24 5.80 20.50
CA GLU A 553 2.81 6.89 21.29
C GLU A 553 1.77 7.94 21.71
N ASP A 554 1.81 8.39 22.97
CA ASP A 554 0.97 9.48 23.49
C ASP A 554 -0.56 9.27 23.30
N ASN A 555 -0.98 7.99 23.28
CA ASN A 555 -2.38 7.63 23.09
C ASN A 555 -3.13 7.51 24.41
N VAL A 556 -4.44 7.81 24.38
CA VAL A 556 -5.34 7.73 25.54
C VAL A 556 -6.51 6.79 25.25
N ALA A 557 -6.76 5.82 26.12
CA ALA A 557 -7.93 4.96 26.03
C ALA A 557 -8.68 4.88 27.35
N HIS A 558 -9.93 5.31 27.39
CA HIS A 558 -10.68 5.33 28.63
C HIS A 558 -12.16 5.07 28.46
N ASN A 559 -12.83 4.73 29.56
CA ASN A 559 -14.28 4.55 29.56
C ASN A 559 -14.73 3.57 28.45
N ASN A 560 -13.96 2.50 28.21
CA ASN A 560 -14.36 1.45 27.27
C ASN A 560 -14.91 0.27 28.07
N GLU A 561 -15.91 -0.44 27.56
CA GLU A 561 -16.46 -1.62 28.22
C GLU A 561 -15.43 -2.78 28.24
N GLY A 562 -14.56 -2.86 27.23
CA GLY A 562 -13.44 -3.78 27.16
C GLY A 562 -12.16 -3.25 27.82
N ALA A 563 -11.01 -3.57 27.22
CA ALA A 563 -9.72 -3.03 27.64
C ALA A 563 -9.45 -1.66 27.00
N GLY A 564 -8.62 -0.82 27.62
CA GLY A 564 -8.12 0.38 26.96
C GLY A 564 -7.27 0.03 25.75
N VAL A 565 -6.30 -0.85 25.95
CA VAL A 565 -5.40 -1.38 24.91
C VAL A 565 -5.28 -2.89 25.04
N ARG A 566 -5.47 -3.62 23.93
CA ARG A 566 -5.33 -5.09 23.90
C ARG A 566 -4.46 -5.59 22.74
N PHE A 567 -3.47 -6.40 23.08
CA PHE A 567 -2.57 -7.05 22.14
C PHE A 567 -2.71 -8.57 22.16
N TYR A 568 -2.95 -9.16 21.00
CA TYR A 568 -2.90 -10.61 20.80
C TYR A 568 -1.98 -11.04 19.66
N LEU A 569 -0.92 -10.29 19.40
CA LEU A 569 0.01 -10.59 18.32
C LEU A 569 0.75 -11.92 18.50
N ARG A 570 1.11 -12.52 17.37
CA ARG A 570 1.94 -13.73 17.27
C ARG A 570 3.15 -13.42 16.37
N THR A 571 4.12 -12.69 16.90
CA THR A 571 5.29 -12.21 16.17
C THR A 571 6.50 -12.06 17.10
N SER A 572 7.71 -12.28 16.58
CA SER A 572 8.95 -11.98 17.31
C SER A 572 9.46 -10.56 17.05
N HIS A 573 8.77 -9.78 16.21
CA HIS A 573 9.17 -8.40 15.94
C HIS A 573 8.91 -7.51 17.15
N GLU A 574 9.77 -6.52 17.32
CA GLU A 574 9.67 -5.53 18.39
C GLU A 574 8.61 -4.46 18.05
N HIS A 575 7.86 -4.07 19.07
CA HIS A 575 6.88 -3.00 19.02
C HIS A 575 7.15 -1.98 20.12
N GLU A 576 7.10 -0.71 19.76
CA GLU A 576 7.43 0.40 20.65
C GLU A 576 6.15 1.07 21.17
N MET A 577 6.01 1.11 22.49
CA MET A 577 4.82 1.58 23.21
C MET A 577 5.24 2.67 24.20
N HIS A 578 4.96 3.92 23.84
CA HIS A 578 5.39 5.08 24.61
C HIS A 578 4.19 5.86 25.17
N ARG A 579 4.28 6.26 26.44
CA ARG A 579 3.43 7.29 27.06
C ARG A 579 1.92 7.08 26.89
N THR A 580 1.50 5.81 26.97
CA THR A 580 0.10 5.43 26.90
C THR A 580 -0.64 5.74 28.19
N THR A 581 -1.79 6.39 28.11
CA THR A 581 -2.66 6.61 29.26
C THR A 581 -3.94 5.79 29.15
N THR A 582 -4.28 5.05 30.20
CA THR A 582 -5.57 4.34 30.27
C THR A 582 -6.25 4.62 31.60
N TYR A 583 -7.57 4.77 31.57
CA TYR A 583 -8.34 4.85 32.80
C TYR A 583 -9.78 4.38 32.66
N ARG A 584 -10.34 3.82 33.73
CA ARG A 584 -11.76 3.46 33.84
C ARG A 584 -12.26 2.56 32.71
N ASN A 585 -11.42 1.65 32.23
CA ASN A 585 -11.81 0.63 31.28
C ASN A 585 -12.43 -0.57 32.03
N GLY A 586 -13.44 -1.20 31.43
CA GLY A 586 -14.28 -2.19 32.11
C GLY A 586 -13.58 -3.52 32.40
N VAL A 587 -12.56 -3.86 31.62
CA VAL A 587 -11.75 -5.08 31.82
C VAL A 587 -10.39 -4.72 32.38
N ASN A 588 -9.51 -4.14 31.57
CA ASN A 588 -8.13 -3.79 31.93
C ASN A 588 -7.75 -2.45 31.29
N GLY A 589 -6.76 -1.74 31.83
CA GLY A 589 -6.15 -0.64 31.10
C GLY A 589 -5.38 -1.17 29.89
N ILE A 590 -4.39 -2.03 30.17
CA ILE A 590 -3.57 -2.68 29.14
C ILE A 590 -3.64 -4.20 29.32
N ARG A 591 -3.83 -4.94 28.22
CA ARG A 591 -3.81 -6.40 28.19
C ARG A 591 -2.88 -6.91 27.09
N THR A 592 -1.86 -7.67 27.44
CA THR A 592 -0.92 -8.31 26.50
C THR A 592 -0.56 -9.75 26.94
N GLY A 593 0.20 -10.51 26.15
CA GLY A 593 0.85 -11.76 26.59
C GLY A 593 0.27 -13.12 26.14
N GLN A 594 -0.65 -13.18 25.17
CA GLN A 594 -1.27 -14.49 24.83
C GLN A 594 -0.39 -15.42 23.95
N TYR A 595 0.62 -14.91 23.23
CA TYR A 595 1.50 -15.64 22.32
C TYR A 595 2.90 -14.99 22.29
N PHE A 596 3.85 -15.54 21.51
CA PHE A 596 5.17 -14.92 21.26
C PHE A 596 4.97 -13.50 20.72
N ASN A 597 5.39 -12.49 21.49
CA ASN A 597 5.27 -11.06 21.21
C ASN A 597 6.37 -10.31 21.99
N VAL A 598 7.04 -9.34 21.36
CA VAL A 598 8.03 -8.47 22.01
C VAL A 598 7.52 -7.03 21.94
N SER A 599 7.19 -6.44 23.09
CA SER A 599 6.73 -5.05 23.18
C SER A 599 7.45 -4.29 24.27
N HIS A 600 7.98 -3.11 23.95
CA HIS A 600 8.72 -2.23 24.84
C HIS A 600 7.81 -1.11 25.35
N TRP A 601 7.55 -1.08 26.65
CA TRP A 601 6.65 -0.10 27.27
C TRP A 601 7.43 0.92 28.08
N THR A 602 7.21 2.21 27.81
CA THR A 602 7.84 3.31 28.57
C THR A 602 6.81 4.40 28.88
N GLY A 603 6.75 4.85 30.14
CA GLY A 603 5.90 5.97 30.55
C GLY A 603 4.38 5.72 30.56
N ALA A 604 3.93 4.48 30.70
CA ALA A 604 2.48 4.19 30.78
C ALA A 604 1.85 4.71 32.08
N THR A 605 0.67 5.34 31.97
CA THR A 605 -0.13 5.84 33.11
C THR A 605 -1.47 5.11 33.17
N LEU A 606 -1.77 4.45 34.29
CA LEU A 606 -3.00 3.70 34.51
C LEU A 606 -3.72 4.24 35.76
N ILE A 607 -4.96 4.70 35.61
CA ILE A 607 -5.81 5.19 36.71
C ILE A 607 -7.09 4.37 36.77
N ASP A 608 -7.40 3.78 37.92
CA ASP A 608 -8.54 2.85 38.08
C ASP A 608 -8.51 1.69 37.06
N ASP A 609 -7.30 1.33 36.62
CA ASP A 609 -7.04 0.36 35.56
C ASP A 609 -5.84 -0.52 35.94
N VAL A 610 -5.74 -1.69 35.31
CA VAL A 610 -4.66 -2.67 35.55
C VAL A 610 -3.90 -2.98 34.27
N PHE A 611 -2.59 -3.18 34.42
CA PHE A 611 -1.74 -3.78 33.39
C PHE A 611 -1.75 -5.30 33.57
N MET A 612 -2.32 -6.03 32.60
CA MET A 612 -2.42 -7.49 32.65
C MET A 612 -1.50 -8.14 31.62
N LEU A 613 -0.60 -8.98 32.13
CA LEU A 613 0.15 -9.96 31.37
C LEU A 613 -0.60 -11.29 31.41
N GLY A 614 -1.22 -11.68 30.30
CA GLY A 614 -1.78 -13.02 30.16
C GLY A 614 -0.64 -14.04 30.02
N THR A 615 -0.77 -15.20 30.67
CA THR A 615 0.07 -16.37 30.40
C THR A 615 -0.88 -17.51 30.05
N ARG A 616 -1.06 -17.83 28.77
CA ARG A 616 -1.80 -19.04 28.40
C ARG A 616 -0.80 -20.12 28.03
N SER A 617 -0.64 -21.10 28.92
CA SER A 617 0.10 -22.34 28.69
C SER A 617 -0.63 -23.19 27.62
N GLY A 618 -0.40 -22.86 26.35
CA GLY A 618 -0.82 -23.67 25.22
C GLY A 618 0.42 -24.28 24.57
N LYS A 619 0.73 -25.53 24.92
CA LYS A 619 1.78 -26.39 24.34
C LYS A 619 2.24 -25.95 22.92
N ARG A 620 3.39 -25.30 22.86
CA ARG A 620 4.51 -25.56 21.92
C ARG A 620 5.59 -24.50 22.18
N ASP A 621 6.76 -25.02 22.52
CA ASP A 621 8.01 -24.31 22.76
C ASP A 621 8.42 -23.44 21.56
N GLY A 622 9.10 -22.33 21.84
CA GLY A 622 9.73 -21.45 20.85
C GLY A 622 9.56 -19.99 21.20
#